data_AF-A0A9W6XBH2-F1
#
_entry.id   AF-A0A9W6XBH2-F1
#
_cell.length_a   1.000
_cell.length_b   1.000
_cell.length_c   1.000
_cell.angle_alpha   90.00
_cell.angle_beta   90.00
_cell.angle_gamma   90.00
#
_symmetry.space_group_name_H-M   'P 1'
#
loop_
_entity.id
_entity.type
_entity.pdbx_description
1 polymer ?
#
loop_
_entity_poly.entity_id
_entity_poly.type
_entity_poly.pdbx_seq_one_letter_code
_entity_poly.pdbx_strand_id
1 'polypeptide(L)'
;MDMPPPTTAAELQQFICACSWMRANFVDYARVTRPLQERLDSALSGTKKTKRAAAGVRIELTVEELNSFRAVKTLLAHSATLTYPDPSKQLVLMSGASDMGCGLVVTQVCQWKPEVPIHQQTHELLICMGVASQVQPLTGVSLRRNHFLLSTHASV
;
A
#
# COMPACT_ATOMS: atom_id res chain seq x y z
N MET A 1 1.50 -16.55 -11.14
CA MET A 1 0.19 -15.99 -11.53
C MET A 1 0.25 -15.56 -13.00
N ASP A 2 -0.20 -16.45 -13.89
CA ASP A 2 -0.38 -16.14 -15.32
C ASP A 2 -1.68 -15.36 -15.50
N MET A 3 -1.54 -14.04 -15.56
CA MET A 3 -2.60 -13.09 -15.87
C MET A 3 -2.07 -12.17 -16.97
N PRO A 4 -2.70 -12.14 -18.15
CA PRO A 4 -2.28 -11.25 -19.23
C PRO A 4 -2.58 -9.78 -18.86
N PRO A 5 -1.87 -8.82 -19.47
CA PRO A 5 -2.17 -7.40 -19.29
C PRO A 5 -3.61 -7.09 -19.74
N PRO A 6 -4.32 -6.19 -19.04
CA PRO A 6 -5.66 -5.78 -19.44
C PRO A 6 -5.62 -5.03 -20.77
N THR A 7 -6.60 -5.31 -21.63
CA THR A 7 -6.78 -4.73 -22.96
C THR A 7 -8.00 -3.81 -23.03
N THR A 8 -8.85 -3.82 -22.00
CA THR A 8 -10.00 -2.91 -21.86
C THR A 8 -9.99 -2.16 -20.53
N ALA A 9 -10.64 -1.01 -20.48
CA ALA A 9 -10.77 -0.24 -19.23
C ALA A 9 -11.54 -1.02 -18.16
N ALA A 10 -12.50 -1.88 -18.56
CA ALA A 10 -13.20 -2.76 -17.63
C ALA A 10 -12.27 -3.82 -17.00
N GLU A 11 -11.39 -4.43 -17.79
CA GLU A 11 -10.39 -5.38 -17.28
C GLU A 11 -9.41 -4.71 -16.32
N LEU A 12 -8.94 -3.51 -16.67
CA LEU A 12 -8.06 -2.72 -15.81
C LEU A 12 -8.76 -2.32 -14.49
N GLN A 13 -10.02 -1.89 -14.57
CA GLN A 13 -10.82 -1.58 -13.39
C GLN A 13 -11.03 -2.79 -12.50
N GLN A 14 -11.35 -3.95 -13.09
CA GLN A 14 -11.51 -5.20 -12.35
C GLN A 14 -10.22 -5.61 -11.65
N PHE A 15 -9.08 -5.49 -12.35
CA PHE A 15 -7.76 -5.77 -11.78
C PHE A 15 -7.47 -4.87 -10.57
N ILE A 16 -7.60 -3.56 -10.71
CA ILE A 16 -7.36 -2.60 -9.62
C ILE A 16 -8.32 -2.84 -8.45
N CYS A 17 -9.61 -3.07 -8.72
CA CYS A 17 -10.58 -3.37 -7.68
C CYS A 17 -10.21 -4.66 -6.93
N ALA A 18 -9.85 -5.74 -7.63
CA ALA A 18 -9.46 -6.99 -7.01
C ALA A 18 -8.22 -6.82 -6.11
N CYS A 19 -7.23 -6.06 -6.58
CA CYS A 19 -6.01 -5.81 -5.81
C CYS A 19 -6.24 -4.87 -4.61
N SER A 20 -7.25 -4.01 -4.67
CA SER A 20 -7.55 -3.04 -3.60
C SER A 20 -7.90 -3.68 -2.26
N TRP A 21 -8.39 -4.93 -2.26
CA TRP A 21 -8.68 -5.70 -1.06
C TRP A 21 -7.42 -6.04 -0.24
N MET A 22 -6.26 -6.15 -0.91
CA MET A 22 -4.99 -6.49 -0.29
C MET A 22 -4.11 -5.26 -0.01
N ARG A 23 -4.65 -4.04 -0.17
CA ARG A 23 -3.92 -2.77 0.06
C ARG A 23 -3.25 -2.67 1.44
N ALA A 24 -3.83 -3.34 2.44
CA ALA A 24 -3.34 -3.34 3.83
C ALA A 24 -2.20 -4.37 4.07
N ASN A 25 -1.87 -5.17 3.05
CA ASN A 25 -0.88 -6.25 3.14
C ASN A 25 0.37 -5.95 2.31
N PHE A 26 0.40 -4.78 1.68
CA PHE A 26 1.42 -4.39 0.71
C PHE A 26 2.06 -3.07 1.12
N VAL A 27 3.29 -3.14 1.61
CA VAL A 27 4.20 -1.99 1.61
C VAL A 27 4.32 -1.54 0.14
N ASP A 28 4.05 -0.27 -0.14
CA ASP A 28 4.13 0.36 -1.47
C ASP A 28 2.97 0.16 -2.48
N TYR A 29 1.85 -0.48 -2.12
CA TYR A 29 0.71 -0.66 -3.06
C TYR A 29 0.24 0.64 -3.72
N ALA A 30 0.10 1.71 -2.93
CA ALA A 30 -0.35 3.01 -3.41
C ALA A 30 0.58 3.58 -4.49
N ARG A 31 1.90 3.40 -4.33
CA ARG A 31 2.90 3.88 -5.27
C ARG A 31 2.87 3.10 -6.57
N VAL A 32 2.82 1.76 -6.50
CA VAL A 32 2.87 0.90 -7.70
C VAL A 32 1.56 0.87 -8.48
N THR A 33 0.42 1.12 -7.83
CA THR A 33 -0.90 1.10 -8.51
C THR A 33 -1.23 2.46 -9.13
N ARG A 34 -0.57 3.55 -8.71
CA ARG A 34 -0.87 4.90 -9.17
C ARG A 34 -0.87 5.05 -10.70
N PRO A 35 0.14 4.57 -11.46
CA PRO A 35 0.14 4.71 -12.92
C PRO A 35 -1.06 3.99 -13.58
N LEU A 36 -1.48 2.85 -13.02
CA LEU A 36 -2.65 2.11 -13.50
C LEU A 36 -3.96 2.84 -13.17
N GLN A 37 -4.02 3.50 -12.02
CA GLN A 37 -5.17 4.31 -11.62
C GLN A 37 -5.31 5.54 -12.52
N GLU A 38 -4.22 6.26 -12.79
CA GLU A 38 -4.17 7.40 -13.70
C GLU A 38 -4.57 7.00 -15.12
N ARG A 39 -4.11 5.83 -15.59
CA ARG A 39 -4.51 5.27 -16.88
C ARG A 39 -6.01 4.97 -16.95
N LEU A 40 -6.57 4.38 -15.90
CA LEU A 40 -8.00 4.10 -15.82
C LEU A 40 -8.83 5.38 -15.82
N ASP A 41 -8.44 6.38 -15.04
CA ASP A 41 -9.14 7.66 -14.96
C ASP A 41 -9.11 8.39 -16.31
N SER A 42 -7.98 8.36 -17.01
CA SER A 42 -7.85 8.87 -18.38
C SER A 42 -8.75 8.12 -19.36
N ALA A 43 -8.75 6.79 -19.33
CA ALA A 43 -9.54 5.96 -20.24
C ALA A 43 -11.06 6.12 -20.01
N LEU A 44 -11.49 6.39 -18.77
CA LEU A 44 -12.89 6.61 -18.43
C LEU A 44 -13.32 8.07 -18.54
N SER A 45 -12.40 9.01 -18.77
CA SER A 45 -12.73 10.42 -18.94
C SER A 45 -13.70 10.62 -20.12
N GLY A 46 -14.81 11.33 -19.88
CA GLY A 46 -15.85 11.55 -20.89
C GLY A 46 -16.74 10.35 -21.22
N THR A 47 -16.56 9.19 -20.58
CA THR A 47 -17.42 8.02 -20.80
C THR A 47 -18.60 7.98 -19.84
N LYS A 48 -19.72 7.37 -20.27
CA LYS A 48 -20.84 7.07 -19.36
C LYS A 48 -20.34 6.08 -18.30
N LYS A 49 -20.52 6.40 -17.01
CA LYS A 49 -20.12 5.57 -15.85
C LYS A 49 -20.92 4.26 -15.74
N THR A 50 -20.84 3.42 -16.76
CA THR A 50 -21.54 2.13 -16.86
C THR A 50 -20.54 1.04 -17.22
N LYS A 51 -20.69 -0.15 -16.64
CA LYS A 51 -19.81 -1.30 -16.89
C LYS A 51 -19.69 -1.63 -18.39
N ARG A 52 -20.79 -1.50 -19.13
CA ARG A 52 -20.86 -1.79 -20.57
C ARG A 52 -20.08 -0.78 -21.42
N ALA A 53 -20.07 0.50 -21.02
CA ALA A 53 -19.27 1.52 -21.68
C ALA A 53 -17.77 1.29 -21.43
N ALA A 54 -17.36 0.98 -20.20
CA ALA A 54 -15.97 0.68 -19.85
C ALA A 54 -15.42 -0.56 -20.59
N ALA A 55 -16.25 -1.59 -20.82
CA ALA A 55 -15.85 -2.77 -21.58
C ALA A 55 -15.61 -2.47 -23.08
N GLY A 56 -16.23 -1.42 -23.62
CA GLY A 56 -16.02 -0.97 -24.99
C GLY A 56 -14.78 -0.10 -25.18
N VAL A 57 -14.18 0.40 -24.10
CA VAL A 57 -12.97 1.23 -24.15
C VAL A 57 -11.75 0.33 -24.19
N ARG A 58 -11.07 0.28 -25.34
CA ARG A 58 -9.77 -0.38 -25.47
C ARG A 58 -8.67 0.46 -24.85
N ILE A 59 -7.73 -0.20 -24.20
CA ILE A 59 -6.53 0.42 -23.64
C ILE A 59 -5.30 -0.33 -24.14
N GLU A 60 -4.24 0.43 -24.38
CA GLU A 60 -2.90 -0.11 -24.57
C GLU A 60 -2.02 0.44 -23.47
N LEU A 61 -1.37 -0.44 -22.72
CA LEU A 61 -0.52 -0.02 -21.62
C LEU A 61 0.82 0.46 -22.15
N THR A 62 1.29 1.60 -21.65
CA THR A 62 2.66 2.05 -21.89
C THR A 62 3.67 1.11 -21.22
N VAL A 63 4.96 1.25 -21.54
CA VAL A 63 6.03 0.46 -20.88
C VAL A 63 6.01 0.68 -19.36
N GLU A 64 5.78 1.92 -18.91
CA GLU A 64 5.72 2.29 -17.50
C GLU A 64 4.50 1.67 -16.79
N GLU A 65 3.34 1.69 -17.44
CA GLU A 65 2.12 1.07 -16.94
C GLU A 65 2.25 -0.47 -16.91
N LEU A 66 2.88 -1.07 -17.91
CA LEU A 66 3.14 -2.51 -17.94
C LEU A 66 4.11 -2.93 -16.82
N ASN A 67 5.13 -2.13 -16.55
CA ASN A 67 6.03 -2.34 -15.41
C ASN A 67 5.27 -2.23 -14.08
N SER A 68 4.35 -1.27 -13.97
CA SER A 68 3.47 -1.11 -12.81
C SER A 68 2.56 -2.33 -12.62
N PHE A 69 1.96 -2.83 -13.71
CA PHE A 69 1.15 -4.05 -13.71
C PHE A 69 1.95 -5.27 -13.22
N ARG A 70 3.18 -5.44 -13.73
CA ARG A 70 4.08 -6.50 -13.28
C ARG A 70 4.46 -6.34 -11.80
N ALA A 71 4.73 -5.12 -11.34
CA ALA A 71 5.06 -4.84 -9.96
C ALA A 71 3.90 -5.19 -9.02
N VAL A 72 2.66 -4.85 -9.37
CA VAL A 72 1.46 -5.26 -8.59
C VAL A 72 1.34 -6.79 -8.56
N LYS A 73 1.59 -7.49 -9.68
CA LYS A 73 1.61 -8.96 -9.70
C LYS A 73 2.70 -9.55 -8.80
N THR A 74 3.89 -8.96 -8.77
CA THR A 74 4.97 -9.39 -7.88
C THR A 74 4.60 -9.14 -6.42
N LEU A 75 4.00 -7.99 -6.10
CA LEU A 75 3.48 -7.73 -4.75
C LEU A 75 2.45 -8.78 -4.37
N LEU A 76 1.47 -9.09 -5.23
CA LEU A 76 0.49 -10.15 -4.99
C LEU A 76 1.13 -11.51 -4.72
N ALA A 77 2.19 -11.85 -5.46
CA ALA A 77 2.93 -13.10 -5.25
C ALA A 77 3.74 -13.11 -3.94
N HIS A 78 4.24 -11.94 -3.52
CA HIS A 78 5.07 -11.77 -2.33
C HIS A 78 4.29 -11.18 -1.15
N SER A 79 2.95 -11.22 -1.20
CA SER A 79 2.12 -10.67 -0.14
C SER A 79 2.53 -11.34 1.16
N ALA A 80 3.04 -10.55 2.10
CA ALA A 80 3.42 -11.06 3.39
C ALA A 80 2.23 -11.79 3.98
N THR A 81 2.42 -13.05 4.36
CA THR A 81 1.42 -13.81 5.08
C THR A 81 1.17 -13.07 6.37
N LEU A 82 0.08 -12.31 6.43
CA LEU A 82 -0.34 -11.67 7.67
C LEU A 82 -0.57 -12.77 8.69
N THR A 83 0.09 -12.66 9.83
CA THR A 83 -0.19 -13.55 10.94
C THR A 83 -1.44 -13.07 11.66
N TYR A 84 -2.13 -13.99 12.35
CA TYR A 84 -3.24 -13.60 13.21
C TYR A 84 -2.68 -12.89 14.46
N PRO A 85 -3.34 -11.83 14.98
CA PRO A 85 -2.93 -11.19 16.23
C PRO A 85 -2.97 -12.20 17.38
N ASP A 86 -1.85 -12.34 18.08
CA ASP A 86 -1.74 -13.21 19.25
C ASP A 86 -1.65 -12.33 20.51
N PRO A 87 -2.62 -12.40 21.43
CA PRO A 87 -2.64 -11.56 22.63
C PRO A 87 -1.47 -11.85 23.59
N SER A 88 -0.75 -12.96 23.41
CA SER A 88 0.46 -13.28 24.18
C SER A 88 1.73 -12.61 23.63
N LYS A 89 1.68 -12.03 22.42
CA LYS A 89 2.83 -11.40 21.77
C LYS A 89 2.80 -9.88 21.94
N GLN A 90 3.98 -9.26 21.90
CA GLN A 90 4.09 -7.81 21.99
C GLN A 90 3.88 -7.16 20.61
N LEU A 91 2.98 -6.18 20.55
CA LEU A 91 2.75 -5.40 19.33
C LEU A 91 3.84 -4.33 19.17
N VAL A 92 4.36 -4.20 17.96
CA VAL A 92 5.33 -3.17 17.58
C VAL A 92 4.75 -2.33 16.45
N LEU A 93 4.66 -1.03 16.70
CA LEU A 93 4.18 -0.04 15.75
C LEU A 93 5.36 0.73 15.16
N MET A 94 5.51 0.70 13.85
CA MET A 94 6.52 1.48 13.13
C MET A 94 5.80 2.44 12.19
N SER A 95 5.96 3.74 12.39
CA SER A 95 5.41 4.77 11.51
C SER A 95 6.52 5.59 10.88
N GLY A 96 6.32 5.97 9.63
CA GLY A 96 7.24 6.84 8.88
C GLY A 96 6.45 7.80 8.02
N ALA A 97 6.98 9.01 7.84
CA ALA A 97 6.43 10.01 6.93
C ALA A 97 7.55 10.60 6.06
N SER A 98 7.18 10.93 4.83
CA SER A 98 8.00 11.62 3.84
C SER A 98 7.16 12.74 3.21
N ASP A 99 7.79 13.62 2.44
CA ASP A 99 7.09 14.67 1.69
C ASP A 99 6.02 14.11 0.73
N MET A 100 6.18 12.86 0.32
CA MET A 100 5.29 12.18 -0.63
C MET A 100 4.17 11.37 0.05
N GLY A 101 4.17 11.26 1.38
CA GLY A 101 3.15 10.51 2.12
C GLY A 101 3.65 9.86 3.40
N CYS A 102 2.74 9.19 4.11
CA CYS A 102 3.06 8.48 5.35
C CYS A 102 2.63 7.02 5.31
N GLY A 103 3.28 6.22 6.16
CA GLY A 103 3.06 4.80 6.27
C GLY A 103 3.17 4.31 7.71
N LEU A 104 2.55 3.17 7.94
CA LEU A 104 2.49 2.48 9.21
C LEU A 104 2.63 0.98 8.99
N VAL A 105 3.44 0.34 9.81
CA VAL A 105 3.58 -1.11 9.88
C VAL A 105 3.30 -1.54 11.32
N VAL A 106 2.40 -2.50 11.50
CA VAL A 106 2.12 -3.17 12.76
C VAL A 106 2.66 -4.59 12.65
N THR A 107 3.51 -4.97 13.59
CA THR A 107 4.04 -6.32 13.73
C THR A 107 3.80 -6.83 15.13
N GLN A 108 3.98 -8.13 15.35
CA GLN A 108 4.05 -8.73 16.67
C GLN A 108 5.37 -9.49 16.85
N VAL A 109 5.86 -9.54 18.09
CA VAL A 109 7.10 -10.22 18.45
C VAL A 109 6.82 -11.10 19.67
N CYS A 110 7.17 -12.39 19.59
CA CYS A 110 6.97 -13.35 20.68
C CYS A 110 7.72 -12.95 21.96
N GLN A 111 8.97 -12.51 21.80
CA GLN A 111 9.81 -12.08 22.91
C GLN A 111 10.65 -10.89 22.47
N TRP A 112 10.28 -9.71 22.95
CA TRP A 112 11.05 -8.49 22.69
C TRP A 112 12.43 -8.55 23.35
N LYS A 113 13.49 -8.24 22.59
CA LYS A 113 14.88 -8.23 23.08
C LYS A 113 15.42 -6.80 23.08
N PRO A 114 15.49 -6.07 24.21
CA PRO A 114 15.88 -4.66 24.24
C PRO A 114 17.26 -4.36 23.65
N GLU A 115 18.19 -5.32 23.77
CA GLU A 115 19.56 -5.24 23.29
C GLU A 115 19.68 -5.37 21.75
N VAL A 116 18.62 -5.84 21.08
CA VAL A 116 18.62 -6.11 19.65
C VAL A 116 17.98 -4.94 18.91
N PRO A 117 18.63 -4.38 17.87
CA PRO A 117 18.04 -3.33 17.05
C PRO A 117 16.68 -3.74 16.49
N ILE A 118 15.76 -2.79 16.35
CA ILE A 118 14.37 -3.06 15.90
C ILE A 118 14.33 -3.88 14.61
N HIS A 119 15.17 -3.55 13.61
CA HIS A 119 15.21 -4.26 12.32
C HIS A 119 15.74 -5.70 12.39
N GLN A 120 16.27 -6.14 13.55
CA GLN A 120 16.79 -7.49 13.80
C GLN A 120 15.89 -8.30 14.73
N GLN A 121 14.78 -7.74 15.21
CA GLN A 121 13.79 -8.50 15.96
C GLN A 121 13.06 -9.48 15.02
N THR A 122 12.59 -10.60 15.57
CA THR A 122 11.76 -11.56 14.82
C THR A 122 10.33 -11.04 14.72
N HIS A 123 10.07 -10.22 13.70
CA HIS A 123 8.77 -9.62 13.45
C HIS A 123 7.85 -10.55 12.66
N GLU A 124 6.63 -10.71 13.15
CA GLU A 124 5.50 -11.25 12.39
C GLU A 124 4.62 -10.09 11.94
N LEU A 125 4.36 -9.97 10.64
CA LEU A 125 3.58 -8.85 10.10
C LEU A 125 2.09 -9.03 10.36
N LEU A 126 1.45 -8.02 10.94
CA LEU A 126 0.01 -7.97 11.16
C LEU A 126 -0.70 -7.03 10.19
N ILE A 127 -0.18 -5.81 10.01
CA ILE A 127 -0.82 -4.78 9.18
C ILE A 127 0.26 -3.92 8.52
N CYS A 128 0.07 -3.55 7.27
CA CYS A 128 0.85 -2.51 6.61
C CYS A 128 -0.06 -1.51 5.87
N MET A 129 -0.04 -0.25 6.27
CA MET A 129 -0.84 0.81 5.66
C MET A 129 0.04 1.93 5.12
N GLY A 130 -0.33 2.47 3.97
CA GLY A 130 0.29 3.66 3.39
C GLY A 130 -0.77 4.62 2.85
N VAL A 131 -0.52 5.91 3.03
CA VAL A 131 -1.31 6.99 2.43
C VAL A 131 -0.38 7.93 1.68
N ALA A 132 -0.74 8.25 0.44
CA ALA A 132 -0.06 9.30 -0.31
C ALA A 132 -0.60 10.65 0.17
N SER A 133 0.29 11.58 0.52
CA SER A 133 -0.12 12.98 0.74
C SER A 133 -0.22 13.64 -0.63
N GLN A 134 -1.43 14.05 -1.02
CA GLN A 134 -1.54 15.15 -1.97
C GLN A 134 -1.27 16.43 -1.18
N VAL A 135 -0.17 17.11 -1.50
CA VAL A 135 0.22 18.34 -0.82
C VAL A 135 -0.91 19.38 -0.95
N GLN A 136 -1.62 19.62 0.14
CA GLN A 136 -2.19 20.92 0.44
C GLN A 136 -1.68 21.33 1.84
N PRO A 137 -1.19 22.57 2.01
CA PRO A 137 -0.66 23.00 3.28
C PRO A 137 -1.83 23.18 4.25
N LEU A 138 -1.92 22.32 5.27
CA LEU A 138 -2.89 22.48 6.35
C LEU A 138 -2.17 22.90 7.62
N THR A 139 -2.40 24.16 7.96
CA THR A 139 -2.14 24.76 9.27
C THR A 139 -2.76 23.93 10.40
N GLY A 140 -1.91 23.52 11.35
CA GLY A 140 -2.23 23.28 12.76
C GLY A 140 -3.32 22.24 13.06
N VAL A 141 -2.91 20.99 13.31
CA VAL A 141 -3.70 20.04 14.11
C VAL A 141 -2.85 19.54 15.28
N SER A 142 -3.22 19.95 16.49
CA SER A 142 -2.65 19.47 17.74
C SER A 142 -3.31 18.14 18.12
N LEU A 143 -2.54 17.04 18.14
CA LEU A 143 -2.97 15.78 18.74
C LEU A 143 -2.36 15.65 20.15
N ARG A 144 -3.22 15.53 21.16
CA ARG A 144 -2.84 15.27 22.55
C ARG A 144 -2.19 13.88 22.67
N ARG A 145 -0.96 13.86 23.20
CA ARG A 145 -0.20 12.69 23.64
C ARG A 145 -0.94 11.96 24.77
N ASN A 146 -1.25 10.68 24.58
CA ASN A 146 -1.37 9.74 25.69
C ASN A 146 -0.21 8.74 25.58
N HIS A 147 0.58 8.71 26.66
CA HIS A 147 1.69 7.82 27.01
C HIS A 147 1.97 6.63 26.08
N PHE A 148 2.94 6.80 25.17
CA PHE A 148 3.85 5.73 24.75
C PHE A 148 5.20 6.40 24.41
N LEU A 149 6.27 5.93 25.06
CA LEU A 149 7.63 6.47 24.91
C LEU A 149 8.14 6.16 23.50
N LEU A 150 8.21 7.19 22.66
CA LEU A 150 8.98 7.16 21.42
C LEU A 150 10.46 7.39 21.77
N SER A 151 11.25 6.33 21.72
CA SER A 151 12.71 6.45 21.65
C SER A 151 13.09 6.87 20.24
N THR A 152 13.40 8.15 20.05
CA THR A 152 14.07 8.66 18.86
C THR A 152 15.57 8.62 19.11
N HIS A 153 16.28 7.61 18.60
CA HIS A 153 17.72 7.73 18.40
C HIS A 153 17.96 8.45 17.06
N ALA A 154 18.17 9.76 17.13
CA ALA A 154 18.83 10.50 16.08
C ALA A 154 20.32 10.53 16.43
N SER A 155 21.14 9.77 15.70
CA SER A 155 22.59 9.95 15.70
C SER A 155 22.92 11.18 14.86
N VAL A 156 23.62 12.13 15.46
CA VAL A 156 24.52 13.07 14.77
C VAL A 156 25.94 12.70 15.18
#